data_AF-A0A8T5ETL9-F1
#
_entry.id   AF-A0A8T5ETL9-F1
#
_cell.length_a   1.000
_cell.length_b   1.000
_cell.length_c   1.000
_cell.angle_alpha   90.00
_cell.angle_beta   90.00
_cell.angle_gamma   90.00
#
_symmetry.space_group_name_H-M   'P 1'
#
loop_
_entity.id
_entity.type
_entity.pdbx_description
1 polymer ?
#
loop_
_entity_poly.entity_id
_entity_poly.type
_entity_poly.pdbx_seq_one_letter_code
_entity_poly.pdbx_strand_id
1 'polypeptide(L)' 'MPKAGFKSITVSETVYEKFHDVYENSKDNLTMKGVNSFSGYVTYMLEEMMHKDKTFARYAPKIEKISIDDDRVILKD' A
#
# COMPACT_ATOMS: atom_id res chain seq x y z
N MET A 1 -7.21 15.04 21.34
CA MET A 1 -5.84 15.25 20.83
C MET A 1 -5.05 13.96 20.98
N PRO A 2 -4.30 13.48 19.97
CA PRO A 2 -3.46 12.30 20.09
C PRO A 2 -2.42 12.44 21.21
N LYS A 3 -1.92 11.31 21.72
CA LYS A 3 -0.79 11.28 22.66
C LYS A 3 0.45 11.91 22.03
N ALA A 4 1.37 12.42 22.84
CA ALA A 4 2.65 12.94 22.37
C ALA A 4 3.38 11.89 21.51
N GLY A 5 3.90 12.29 20.35
CA GLY A 5 4.51 11.40 19.36
C GLY A 5 3.53 10.78 18.34
N PHE A 6 2.22 10.94 18.52
CA PHE A 6 1.22 10.42 17.60
C PHE A 6 0.55 11.54 16.79
N LYS A 7 0.16 11.21 15.56
CA LYS A 7 -0.61 12.08 14.67
C LYS A 7 -1.89 11.35 14.26
N SER A 8 -2.89 12.11 13.84
CA SER A 8 -4.19 11.61 13.40
C SER A 8 -4.49 12.14 12.01
N ILE A 9 -5.07 11.30 11.17
CA ILE A 9 -5.60 11.65 9.85
C ILE A 9 -7.13 11.68 9.93
N THR A 10 -7.75 12.65 9.25
CA THR A 10 -9.21 12.71 9.13
C THR A 10 -9.60 12.19 7.75
N VAL A 11 -10.56 11.28 7.71
CA VAL A 11 -11.13 10.73 6.48
C VAL A 11 -12.66 10.83 6.57
N SER A 12 -13.33 10.82 5.42
CA SER A 12 -14.80 10.72 5.40
C SER A 12 -15.26 9.36 5.93
N GLU A 13 -16.45 9.32 6.52
CA GLU A 13 -17.09 8.10 7.03
C GLU A 13 -17.12 6.97 6.00
N THR A 14 -17.56 7.27 4.76
CA THR A 14 -17.57 6.28 3.66
C THR A 14 -16.21 5.66 3.37
N VAL A 15 -15.12 6.40 3.56
CA VAL A 15 -13.76 5.90 3.36
C VAL A 15 -13.36 5.01 4.53
N TYR A 16 -13.70 5.42 5.76
CA TYR A 16 -13.49 4.61 6.95
C TYR A 16 -14.21 3.27 6.83
N GLU A 17 -15.51 3.26 6.52
CA GLU A 17 -16.33 2.06 6.37
C GLU A 17 -15.75 1.12 5.33
N LYS A 18 -15.41 1.64 4.14
CA LYS A 18 -14.78 0.86 3.08
C LYS A 18 -13.49 0.17 3.54
N PHE A 19 -12.63 0.88 4.27
CA PHE A 19 -11.39 0.29 4.78
C PHE A 19 -11.66 -0.73 5.87
N HIS A 20 -12.62 -0.46 6.75
CA HIS A 20 -13.00 -1.31 7.85
C HIS A 20 -13.62 -2.63 7.37
N ASP A 21 -14.49 -2.59 6.36
CA ASP A 21 -15.08 -3.77 5.75
C ASP A 21 -14.02 -4.69 5.15
N VAL A 22 -13.03 -4.13 4.45
CA VAL A 22 -11.91 -4.94 3.91
C VAL A 22 -11.09 -5.55 5.04
N TYR A 23 -10.83 -4.81 6.12
CA TYR A 23 -10.11 -5.31 7.28
C TYR A 23 -10.83 -6.49 7.93
N GLU A 24 -12.13 -6.37 8.23
CA GLU A 24 -12.89 -7.45 8.88
C GLU A 24 -12.97 -8.69 7.98
N ASN A 25 -13.13 -8.54 6.67
CA ASN A 25 -13.16 -9.66 5.72
C ASN A 25 -11.79 -10.34 5.52
N SER A 26 -10.68 -9.72 5.95
CA SER A 26 -9.32 -10.24 5.76
C SER A 26 -8.56 -10.50 7.07
N LYS A 27 -9.25 -10.39 8.21
CA LYS A 27 -8.69 -10.38 9.57
C LYS A 27 -7.83 -11.58 9.90
N ASP A 28 -8.25 -12.79 9.51
CA ASP A 28 -7.49 -14.02 9.77
C ASP A 28 -6.14 -14.01 9.03
N ASN A 29 -6.14 -13.57 7.76
CA ASN A 29 -4.92 -13.44 6.96
C ASN A 29 -3.98 -12.36 7.52
N LEU A 30 -4.56 -11.23 7.95
CA LEU A 30 -3.82 -10.11 8.52
C LEU A 30 -3.15 -10.48 9.85
N THR A 31 -3.85 -11.28 10.69
CA THR A 31 -3.31 -11.77 11.96
C THR A 31 -2.07 -12.64 11.73
N MET A 32 -2.07 -13.50 10.70
CA MET A 32 -0.88 -14.30 10.32
C MET A 32 0.31 -13.43 9.89
N LYS A 33 0.06 -12.19 9.44
CA LYS A 33 1.08 -11.20 9.07
C LYS A 33 1.46 -10.28 10.24
N GLY A 34 0.97 -10.52 11.45
CA GLY A 34 1.22 -9.71 12.65
C GLY A 34 0.40 -8.43 12.73
N VAL A 35 -0.60 -8.26 11.85
CA VAL A 35 -1.50 -7.10 11.83
C VAL A 35 -2.75 -7.42 12.66
N ASN A 36 -2.76 -6.92 13.91
CA ASN A 36 -3.76 -7.30 14.92
C ASN A 36 -4.78 -6.19 15.24
N SER A 37 -4.78 -5.10 14.49
CA SER A 37 -5.71 -3.98 14.70
C SER A 37 -6.01 -3.26 13.39
N PHE A 38 -7.15 -2.58 13.33
CA PHE A 38 -7.53 -1.77 12.17
C PHE A 38 -6.52 -0.65 11.88
N SER A 39 -6.03 0.06 12.92
CA SER A 39 -4.98 1.07 12.75
C SER A 39 -3.68 0.47 12.24
N GLY A 40 -3.32 -0.73 12.72
CA GLY A 40 -2.17 -1.49 12.20
C GLY A 40 -2.35 -1.86 10.73
N TYR A 41 -3.55 -2.28 10.33
CA TYR A 41 -3.87 -2.60 8.93
C TYR A 41 -3.74 -1.39 8.01
N VAL A 42 -4.34 -0.26 8.39
CA VAL A 42 -4.22 0.99 7.61
C VAL A 42 -2.77 1.44 7.51
N THR A 43 -2.00 1.34 8.60
CA THR A 43 -0.58 1.69 8.60
C THR A 43 0.23 0.80 7.65
N TYR A 44 0.06 -0.52 7.76
CA TYR A 44 0.70 -1.50 6.87
C TYR A 44 0.42 -1.21 5.39
N MET A 45 -0.85 -0.94 5.04
CA MET A 45 -1.24 -0.63 3.66
C MET A 45 -0.60 0.66 3.15
N LEU A 46 -0.53 1.71 3.99
CA LEU A 46 0.11 2.97 3.62
C LEU A 46 1.62 2.79 3.41
N GLU A 47 2.30 2.06 4.29
CA GLU A 47 3.74 1.78 4.16
C GLU A 47 4.05 0.99 2.90
N GLU A 48 3.28 -0.07 2.60
CA GLU A 48 3.41 -0.86 1.38
C GLU A 48 3.23 -0.01 0.12
N MET A 49 2.22 0.87 0.10
CA MET A 49 1.98 1.77 -1.03
C MET A 49 3.11 2.78 -1.21
N MET A 50 3.62 3.37 -0.13
CA MET A 50 4.76 4.29 -0.17
C MET A 50 6.05 3.59 -0.62
N HIS A 51 6.25 2.33 -0.22
CA HIS A 51 7.40 1.54 -0.64
C HIS A 51 7.35 1.22 -2.13
N LYS A 52 6.18 0.81 -2.64
CA LYS A 52 5.93 0.61 -4.07
C LYS A 52 6.19 1.88 -4.85
N ASP A 53 5.62 3.01 -4.43
CA ASP A 53 5.80 4.31 -5.09
C ASP A 53 7.28 4.70 -5.19
N LYS A 54 8.03 4.62 -4.08
CA LYS A 54 9.48 4.86 -4.08
C LYS A 54 10.24 3.91 -5.00
N THR A 55 9.85 2.64 -5.03
CA THR A 55 10.47 1.63 -5.89
C THR A 55 10.21 1.97 -7.35
N PHE A 56 8.96 2.22 -7.74
CA PHE A 56 8.60 2.61 -9.10
C PHE A 56 9.31 3.90 -9.52
N ALA A 57 9.33 4.94 -8.68
CA ALA A 57 10.05 6.17 -8.99
C ALA A 57 11.55 5.94 -9.21
N ARG A 58 12.19 5.10 -8.38
CA ARG A 58 13.62 4.76 -8.50
C ARG A 58 13.92 4.00 -9.80
N TYR A 59 13.03 3.11 -10.21
CA TYR A 59 13.23 2.23 -11.37
C TYR A 59 12.55 2.75 -12.64
N ALA A 60 11.75 3.82 -12.59
CA ALA A 60 11.06 4.41 -13.74
C ALA A 60 11.99 4.63 -14.95
N PRO A 61 13.22 5.17 -14.80
CA PRO A 61 14.14 5.32 -15.94
C PRO A 61 14.56 4.00 -16.59
N LYS A 62 14.56 2.90 -15.83
CA LYS A 62 14.84 1.55 -16.35
C LYS A 62 13.59 0.87 -16.89
N ILE A 63 12.42 1.18 -16.35
CA ILE A 63 11.12 0.68 -16.84
C ILE A 63 10.80 1.28 -18.21
N GLU A 64 11.13 2.55 -18.44
CA GLU A 64 11.00 3.19 -19.77
C GLU A 64 11.85 2.52 -20.85
N LYS A 65 12.95 1.88 -20.44
CA LYS A 65 13.81 1.08 -21.30
C LYS A 65 13.26 -0.32 -21.58
N ILE A 66 12.16 -0.72 -20.95
CA ILE A 66 11.54 -2.02 -21.17
C ILE A 66 10.27 -1.78 -22.00
N SER A 67 10.19 -2.39 -23.19
CA SER A 67 8.95 -2.49 -23.97
C SER A 67 8.53 -3.94 -24.11
N ILE A 68 7.23 -4.18 -24.12
CA ILE A 68 6.63 -5.51 -24.31
C ILE A 68 5.95 -5.49 -25.68
N ASP A 69 6.26 -6.46 -26.52
CA ASP A 69 5.68 -6.68 -27.84
C ASP A 69 5.24 -8.15 -27.96
N ASP A 70 3.92 -8.39 -27.94
CA ASP A 70 3.25 -9.70 -27.88
C ASP A 70 3.93 -10.75 -26.97
N ASP A 71 4.87 -11.53 -27.50
CA ASP A 71 5.58 -12.62 -26.82
C ASP A 71 7.02 -12.26 -26.41
N ARG A 72 7.43 -11.00 -26.56
CA ARG A 72 8.81 -10.53 -26.39
C ARG A 72 8.94 -9.34 -25.45
N VAL A 73 9.99 -9.36 -24.66
CA VAL A 73 10.44 -8.22 -23.85
C VAL A 73 11.67 -7.62 -24.52
N ILE A 74 11.58 -6.36 -24.91
CA ILE A 74 12.63 -5.59 -25.60
C ILE A 74 13.26 -4.62 -24.60
N LEU A 75 14.59 -4.67 -24.47
CA LEU A 75 15.38 -3.70 -23.71
C LEU A 75 15.94 -2.64 -24.67
N LYS A 76 15.51 -1.40 -24.51
CA LYS A 76 15.98 -0.22 -25.25
C LYS A 76 17.20 0.36 -24.55
N ASP A 77 18.24 0.69 -25.30
CA ASP A 77 19.42 1.40 -24.79
C ASP A 77 19.21 2.91 -24.70
#